data_AF-A0A963HY81-F1
#
_entry.id   AF-A0A963HY81-F1
#
_cell.length_a   1.000
_cell.length_b   1.000
_cell.length_c   1.000
_cell.angle_alpha   90.00
_cell.angle_beta   90.00
_cell.angle_gamma   90.00
#
_symmetry.space_group_name_H-M   'P 1'
#
loop_
_entity.id
_entity.type
_entity.pdbx_description
1 polymer ?
#
loop_
_entity_poly.entity_id
_entity_poly.type
_entity_poly.pdbx_seq_one_letter_code
_entity_poly.pdbx_strand_id
1 'polypeptide(L)'
;MTSPPALVPFGFPKLDRARAALVRLAEQLGRVRQRAADDEEVGELISRFVSEAYRYITLEETWLKESGYPELEAHLREHQRIIERLADASMDVMKRGPAAVERLCQSIDEDFVEHILGRDGGIARFIATHPDSIHSRV
;
A
#
# COMPACT_ATOMS: atom_id res chain seq x y z
N MET A 1 -10.71 -17.21 0.37
CA MET A 1 -10.15 -16.16 -0.51
C MET A 1 -9.09 -16.79 -1.37
N THR A 2 -9.19 -16.65 -2.69
CA THR A 2 -8.15 -17.04 -3.65
C THR A 2 -6.90 -16.19 -3.43
N SER A 3 -5.70 -16.76 -3.53
CA SER A 3 -4.45 -15.99 -3.49
C SER A 3 -4.52 -14.82 -4.48
N PRO A 4 -4.04 -13.63 -4.11
CA PRO A 4 -3.96 -12.52 -5.05
C PRO A 4 -3.07 -12.91 -6.24
N PRO A 5 -3.36 -12.38 -7.45
CA PRO A 5 -2.53 -12.61 -8.61
C PRO A 5 -1.09 -12.15 -8.33
N ALA A 6 -0.12 -12.79 -8.96
CA ALA A 6 1.29 -12.41 -8.83
C ALA A 6 1.48 -10.93 -9.20
N LEU A 7 2.12 -10.17 -8.32
CA LEU A 7 2.40 -8.75 -8.53
C LEU A 7 3.35 -8.58 -9.73
N VAL A 8 2.98 -7.71 -10.66
CA VAL A 8 3.87 -7.31 -11.77
C VAL A 8 4.97 -6.41 -11.21
N PRO A 9 6.26 -6.81 -11.25
CA PRO A 9 7.33 -6.04 -10.63
C PRO A 9 7.57 -4.70 -11.32
N PHE A 10 7.99 -3.69 -10.56
CA PHE A 10 8.49 -2.42 -11.09
C PHE A 10 9.90 -2.55 -11.67
N GLY A 11 10.62 -3.62 -11.31
CA GLY A 11 12.02 -3.81 -11.69
C GLY A 11 13.00 -3.09 -10.76
N PHE A 12 12.50 -2.48 -9.67
CA PHE A 12 13.32 -1.86 -8.63
C PHE A 12 13.21 -2.66 -7.33
N PRO A 13 14.24 -3.45 -6.95
CA PRO A 13 14.12 -4.46 -5.90
C PRO A 13 13.64 -3.95 -4.54
N LYS A 14 14.00 -2.72 -4.16
CA LYS A 14 13.57 -2.13 -2.88
C LYS A 14 12.06 -1.82 -2.88
N LEU A 15 11.53 -1.29 -3.98
CA LEU A 15 10.12 -0.98 -4.15
C LEU A 15 9.29 -2.26 -4.28
N ASP A 16 9.77 -3.24 -5.06
CA ASP A 16 9.08 -4.54 -5.20
C ASP A 16 8.98 -5.28 -3.86
N ARG A 17 10.04 -5.28 -3.06
CA ARG A 17 10.03 -5.86 -1.71
C ARG A 17 9.05 -5.14 -0.78
N ALA A 18 8.97 -3.82 -0.88
CA ALA A 18 8.06 -3.01 -0.09
C ALA A 18 6.59 -3.30 -0.41
N ARG A 19 6.24 -3.29 -1.69
CA ARG A 19 4.89 -3.64 -2.13
C ARG A 19 4.49 -5.06 -1.72
N ALA A 20 5.40 -6.01 -1.89
CA ALA A 20 5.15 -7.39 -1.49
C ALA A 20 4.99 -7.55 0.04
N ALA A 21 5.70 -6.75 0.84
CA ALA A 21 5.52 -6.73 2.29
C ALA A 21 4.14 -6.22 2.69
N LEU A 22 3.65 -5.15 2.05
CA LEU A 22 2.31 -4.61 2.27
C LEU A 22 1.20 -5.60 1.95
N VAL A 23 1.26 -6.24 0.78
CA VAL A 23 0.26 -7.25 0.41
C VAL A 23 0.25 -8.41 1.41
N ARG A 24 1.42 -8.88 1.86
CA ARG A 24 1.48 -9.91 2.90
C ARG A 24 0.88 -9.46 4.23
N LEU A 25 1.10 -8.21 4.64
CA LEU A 25 0.53 -7.65 5.87
C LEU A 25 -1.00 -7.52 5.76
N ALA A 26 -1.53 -7.04 4.63
CA ALA A 26 -2.97 -6.99 4.37
C ALA A 26 -3.61 -8.38 4.42
N GLU A 27 -2.99 -9.38 3.77
CA GLU A 27 -3.47 -10.76 3.86
C GLU A 27 -3.42 -11.33 5.28
N GLN A 28 -2.36 -11.03 6.04
CA GLN A 28 -2.23 -11.44 7.44
C GLN A 28 -3.35 -10.82 8.28
N LEU A 29 -3.59 -9.52 8.12
CA LEU A 29 -4.65 -8.79 8.79
C LEU A 29 -6.03 -9.39 8.47
N GLY A 30 -6.33 -9.62 7.19
CA GLY A 30 -7.57 -10.25 6.76
C GLY A 30 -7.77 -11.67 7.32
N ARG A 31 -6.69 -12.45 7.47
CA ARG A 31 -6.77 -13.78 8.09
C ARG A 31 -6.95 -13.72 9.60
N VAL A 32 -6.32 -12.78 10.30
CA VAL A 32 -6.39 -12.65 11.77
C VAL A 32 -7.79 -12.17 12.19
N ARG A 33 -8.37 -11.21 11.44
CA ARG A 33 -9.76 -10.75 11.62
C ARG A 33 -10.79 -11.90 11.54
N GLN A 34 -10.58 -12.87 10.66
CA GLN A 34 -11.49 -14.02 10.50
C GLN A 34 -11.49 -15.01 11.66
N ARG A 35 -10.49 -15.00 12.54
CA ARG A 35 -10.32 -16.02 13.60
C ARG A 35 -10.78 -15.55 14.98
N ALA A 36 -11.37 -14.36 15.08
CA ALA A 36 -11.61 -13.68 16.36
C ALA A 36 -10.34 -13.61 17.23
N ALA A 37 -9.22 -13.25 16.60
CA ALA A 37 -7.96 -12.99 17.31
C ALA A 37 -8.10 -11.84 18.31
N ASP A 38 -7.18 -11.76 19.27
CA ASP A 38 -7.16 -10.67 20.23
C ASP A 38 -6.81 -9.32 19.58
N ASP A 39 -7.23 -8.23 20.25
CA ASP A 39 -7.05 -6.87 19.77
C ASP A 39 -5.57 -6.45 19.69
N GLU A 40 -4.67 -7.15 20.41
CA GLU A 40 -3.24 -6.86 20.45
C GLU A 40 -2.55 -7.32 19.16
N GLU A 41 -2.79 -8.57 18.72
CA GLU A 41 -2.27 -9.10 17.45
C GLU A 41 -2.73 -8.25 16.26
N VAL A 42 -4.02 -7.85 16.26
CA VAL A 42 -4.58 -6.98 15.22
C VAL A 42 -3.92 -5.60 15.24
N GLY A 43 -3.73 -5.01 16.43
CA GLY A 43 -3.08 -3.71 16.60
C GLY A 43 -1.63 -3.70 16.10
N GLU A 44 -0.86 -4.74 16.39
CA GLU A 44 0.51 -4.88 15.92
C GLU A 44 0.59 -4.99 14.39
N LEU A 45 -0.27 -5.79 13.77
CA LEU A 45 -0.31 -5.94 12.31
C LEU A 45 -0.68 -4.63 11.62
N ILE A 46 -1.64 -3.88 12.17
CA ILE A 46 -2.02 -2.55 11.68
C ILE A 46 -0.84 -1.59 11.79
N SER A 47 -0.17 -1.52 12.94
CA SER A 47 0.98 -0.61 13.13
C SER A 47 2.10 -0.88 12.12
N ARG A 48 2.37 -2.17 11.87
CA ARG A 48 3.34 -2.60 10.85
C ARG A 48 2.88 -2.26 9.44
N PHE A 49 1.60 -2.45 9.13
CA PHE A 49 1.02 -2.08 7.84
C PHE A 49 1.18 -0.58 7.56
N VAL A 50 0.77 0.27 8.51
CA VAL A 50 0.86 1.73 8.39
C VAL A 50 2.31 2.16 8.16
N SER A 51 3.26 1.62 8.94
CA SER A 51 4.68 1.95 8.80
C SER A 51 5.25 1.53 7.43
N GLU A 52 4.91 0.33 6.96
CA GLU A 52 5.31 -0.14 5.63
C GLU A 52 4.64 0.63 4.50
N ALA A 53 3.42 1.14 4.72
CA ALA A 53 2.67 1.93 3.74
C ALA A 53 3.36 3.26 3.46
N TYR A 54 3.73 4.00 4.50
CA TYR A 54 4.52 5.23 4.37
C TYR A 54 5.86 5.00 3.68
N ARG A 55 6.54 3.91 4.04
CA ARG A 55 7.82 3.54 3.43
C ARG A 55 7.68 3.22 1.94
N TYR A 56 6.65 2.47 1.57
CA TYR A 56 6.36 2.12 0.18
C TYR A 56 6.03 3.36 -0.66
N ILE A 57 5.09 4.19 -0.19
CA ILE A 57 4.68 5.42 -0.90
C ILE A 57 5.90 6.32 -1.13
N THR A 58 6.70 6.58 -0.10
CA THR A 58 7.91 7.42 -0.23
C THR A 58 8.88 6.87 -1.29
N LEU A 59 9.08 5.55 -1.31
CA LEU A 59 9.95 4.90 -2.30
C LEU A 59 9.36 4.98 -3.71
N GLU A 60 8.06 4.75 -3.86
CA GLU A 60 7.39 4.80 -5.16
C GLU A 60 7.41 6.21 -5.74
N GLU A 61 7.08 7.22 -4.95
CA GLU A 61 7.07 8.61 -5.42
C GLU A 61 8.45 9.08 -5.86
N THR A 62 9.48 8.73 -5.08
CA THR A 62 10.89 9.00 -5.44
C THR A 62 11.23 8.33 -6.76
N TRP A 63 10.90 7.04 -6.88
CA TRP A 63 11.17 6.25 -8.06
C TRP A 63 10.40 6.77 -9.30
N LEU A 64 9.12 7.11 -9.17
CA LEU A 64 8.30 7.68 -10.25
C LEU A 64 8.85 9.02 -10.72
N LYS A 65 9.26 9.88 -9.78
CA LYS A 65 9.88 11.17 -10.10
C LYS A 65 11.18 11.02 -10.86
N GLU A 66 12.08 10.14 -10.40
CA GLU A 66 13.35 9.85 -11.07
C GLU A 66 13.16 9.19 -12.43
N SER A 67 12.11 8.38 -12.57
CA SER A 67 11.77 7.75 -13.84
C SER A 67 11.23 8.75 -14.86
N GLY A 68 10.61 9.87 -14.43
CA GLY A 68 9.94 10.81 -15.32
C GLY A 68 8.53 10.36 -15.72
N TYR A 69 7.84 9.63 -14.84
CA TYR A 69 6.51 9.10 -15.12
C TYR A 69 5.51 10.24 -15.47
N PRO A 70 4.80 10.17 -16.62
CA PRO A 70 3.99 11.29 -17.12
C PRO A 70 2.83 11.72 -16.22
N GLU A 71 2.26 10.78 -15.46
CA GLU A 71 1.10 11.04 -14.57
C GLU A 71 1.49 11.20 -13.09
N LEU A 72 2.76 11.52 -12.81
CA LEU A 72 3.29 11.67 -11.45
C LEU A 72 2.39 12.52 -10.54
N GLU A 73 2.06 13.74 -10.97
CA GLU A 73 1.26 14.67 -10.17
C GLU A 73 -0.13 14.14 -9.81
N ALA A 74 -0.74 13.34 -10.69
CA ALA A 74 -2.02 12.71 -10.39
C ALA A 74 -1.86 11.63 -9.33
N HIS A 75 -0.80 10.80 -9.45
CA HIS A 75 -0.47 9.74 -8.51
C HIS A 75 -0.15 10.28 -7.10
N LEU A 76 0.65 11.36 -7.00
CA LEU A 76 0.96 12.01 -5.72
C LEU A 76 -0.30 12.50 -4.99
N ARG A 77 -1.29 13.02 -5.72
CA ARG A 77 -2.57 13.45 -5.11
C ARG A 77 -3.40 12.27 -4.63
N GLU A 78 -3.31 11.11 -5.27
CA GLU A 78 -3.97 9.89 -4.82
C GLU A 78 -3.34 9.40 -3.50
N HIS A 79 -2.00 9.32 -3.45
CA HIS A 79 -1.27 8.99 -2.24
C HIS A 79 -1.56 9.92 -1.07
N GLN A 80 -1.59 11.23 -1.31
CA GLN A 80 -1.89 12.19 -0.25
C GLN A 80 -3.26 11.90 0.40
N ARG A 81 -4.30 11.64 -0.40
CA ARG A 81 -5.64 11.31 0.11
C ARG A 81 -5.65 9.98 0.87
N ILE A 82 -4.93 8.99 0.37
CA ILE A 82 -4.82 7.67 0.98
C ILE A 82 -4.12 7.78 2.35
N ILE A 83 -3.02 8.53 2.44
CA ILE A 83 -2.29 8.81 3.68
C ILE A 83 -3.17 9.55 4.70
N GLU A 84 -3.90 10.58 4.26
CA GLU A 84 -4.81 11.34 5.12
C GLU A 84 -5.88 10.43 5.73
N ARG A 85 -6.52 9.58 4.92
CA ARG A 85 -7.53 8.63 5.41
C ARG A 85 -6.95 7.61 6.39
N LEU A 86 -5.75 7.09 6.12
CA LEU A 86 -5.08 6.15 7.01
C LEU A 86 -4.69 6.80 8.34
N ALA A 87 -4.22 8.05 8.30
CA ALA A 87 -3.88 8.82 9.49
C ALA A 87 -5.14 9.11 10.34
N ASP A 88 -6.23 9.54 9.69
CA ASP A 88 -7.51 9.79 10.36
C ASP A 88 -8.05 8.53 11.05
N ALA A 89 -8.06 7.40 10.34
CA ALA A 89 -8.50 6.12 10.90
C ALA A 89 -7.59 5.64 12.04
N SER A 90 -6.28 5.84 11.92
CA SER A 90 -5.30 5.52 12.98
C SER A 90 -5.53 6.38 14.24
N MET A 91 -5.78 7.68 14.07
CA MET A 91 -6.13 8.56 15.19
C MET A 91 -7.45 8.15 15.86
N ASP A 92 -8.41 7.67 15.07
CA ASP A 92 -9.70 7.21 15.57
C ASP A 92 -9.53 5.97 16.47
N VAL A 93 -8.64 5.04 16.11
CA VAL A 93 -8.25 3.91 16.97
C VAL A 93 -7.61 4.38 18.28
N MET A 94 -6.70 5.35 18.23
CA MET A 94 -6.10 5.90 19.46
C MET A 94 -7.13 6.55 20.39
N LYS A 95 -8.17 7.18 19.84
CA LYS A 95 -9.20 7.90 20.62
C LYS A 95 -10.33 6.99 21.12
N ARG A 96 -10.73 6.00 20.32
CA ARG A 96 -11.96 5.21 20.54
C ARG A 96 -11.67 3.74 20.85
N GLY A 97 -10.41 3.32 20.79
CA GLY A 97 -9.98 1.96 21.08
C GLY A 97 -10.46 0.92 20.04
N PRO A 98 -10.63 -0.35 20.45
CA PRO A 98 -10.97 -1.46 19.55
C PRO A 98 -12.19 -1.23 18.65
N ALA A 99 -13.18 -0.43 19.10
CA ALA A 99 -14.38 -0.11 18.34
C ALA A 99 -14.13 0.68 17.03
N ALA A 100 -12.93 1.23 16.83
CA ALA A 100 -12.52 1.92 15.59
C ALA A 100 -11.62 1.07 14.68
N VAL A 101 -11.16 -0.10 15.13
CA VAL A 101 -10.24 -0.97 14.38
C VAL A 101 -10.86 -1.45 13.07
N GLU A 102 -12.16 -1.76 13.08
CA GLU A 102 -12.87 -2.21 11.88
C GLU A 102 -12.89 -1.15 10.78
N ARG A 103 -13.05 0.14 11.14
CA ARG A 103 -12.99 1.24 10.16
C ARG A 103 -11.60 1.39 9.55
N LEU A 104 -10.56 1.26 10.37
CA LEU A 104 -9.19 1.30 9.87
C LEU A 104 -8.90 0.13 8.93
N CYS A 105 -9.38 -1.07 9.26
CA CYS A 105 -9.26 -2.22 8.37
C CYS A 105 -10.01 -2.00 7.05
N GLN A 106 -11.21 -1.40 7.08
CA GLN A 106 -11.95 -1.06 5.87
C GLN A 106 -11.18 -0.05 5.01
N SER A 107 -10.59 1.01 5.58
CA SER A 107 -9.74 1.94 4.83
C SER A 107 -8.51 1.25 4.23
N ILE A 108 -7.90 0.30 4.94
CA ILE A 108 -6.79 -0.49 4.40
C ILE A 108 -7.23 -1.29 3.17
N ASP A 109 -8.37 -1.97 3.26
CA ASP A 109 -8.89 -2.83 2.18
C ASP A 109 -9.33 -1.99 0.96
N GLU A 110 -10.13 -0.93 1.17
CA GLU A 110 -10.74 -0.14 0.09
C GLU A 110 -9.77 0.86 -0.54
N ASP A 111 -8.93 1.53 0.25
CA ASP A 111 -8.07 2.60 -0.27
C ASP A 111 -6.68 2.10 -0.65
N PHE A 112 -6.08 1.29 0.21
CA PHE A 112 -4.67 0.92 0.05
C PHE A 112 -4.49 -0.31 -0.82
N VAL A 113 -5.22 -1.39 -0.55
CA VAL A 113 -5.05 -2.65 -1.30
C VAL A 113 -5.52 -2.49 -2.74
N GLU A 114 -6.65 -1.81 -2.97
CA GLU A 114 -7.12 -1.52 -4.32
C GLU A 114 -6.14 -0.65 -5.11
N HIS A 115 -5.55 0.37 -4.48
CA HIS A 115 -4.52 1.21 -5.10
C HIS A 115 -3.27 0.41 -5.50
N ILE A 116 -2.73 -0.38 -4.57
CA ILE A 116 -1.52 -1.19 -4.78
C ILE A 116 -1.70 -2.26 -5.86
N LEU A 117 -2.86 -2.92 -5.90
CA LEU A 117 -3.12 -3.98 -6.88
C LEU A 117 -3.54 -3.41 -8.24
N GLY A 118 -4.30 -2.32 -8.23
CA GLY A 118 -4.86 -1.68 -9.42
C GLY A 118 -3.92 -0.66 -10.04
N ARG A 119 -3.77 0.49 -9.39
CA ARG A 119 -3.07 1.66 -9.95
C ARG A 119 -1.58 1.41 -10.11
N ASP A 120 -0.92 0.98 -9.04
CA ASP A 120 0.51 0.70 -9.01
C ASP A 120 0.88 -0.49 -9.92
N GLY A 121 0.00 -1.51 -9.96
CA GLY A 121 0.12 -2.62 -10.91
C GLY A 121 0.03 -2.18 -12.37
N GLY A 122 -0.84 -1.20 -12.67
CA GLY A 122 -0.96 -0.57 -13.98
C GLY A 122 0.30 0.20 -14.37
N ILE A 123 0.86 0.96 -13.43
CA ILE A 123 2.12 1.67 -13.61
C ILE A 123 3.25 0.69 -13.92
N ALA A 124 3.45 -0.32 -13.05
CA ALA A 124 4.47 -1.36 -13.24
C ALA A 124 4.38 -2.03 -14.63
N ARG A 125 3.16 -2.25 -15.13
CA ARG A 125 2.94 -2.81 -16.47
C ARG A 125 3.27 -1.81 -17.59
N PHE A 126 2.91 -0.54 -17.44
CA PHE A 126 3.26 0.52 -18.38
C PHE A 126 4.78 0.59 -18.57
N ILE A 127 5.51 0.62 -17.46
CA ILE A 127 6.98 0.63 -17.41
C ILE A 127 7.58 -0.59 -18.10
N ALA A 128 7.10 -1.79 -17.75
CA ALA A 128 7.60 -3.03 -18.33
C ALA A 128 7.39 -3.11 -19.85
N THR A 129 6.38 -2.41 -20.38
CA THR A 129 6.06 -2.37 -21.82
C THR A 129 6.65 -1.17 -22.55
N HIS A 130 7.11 -0.14 -21.82
CA HIS A 130 7.66 1.10 -22.35
C HIS A 130 9.01 1.45 -21.67
N PRO A 131 10.03 0.59 -21.78
CA PRO A 131 11.31 0.77 -21.06
C PRO A 131 12.08 2.02 -21.48
N ASP A 132 11.77 2.62 -22.62
CA ASP A 132 12.38 3.86 -23.13
C ASP A 132 11.61 5.13 -22.73
N SER A 133 10.41 4.99 -22.17
CA SER A 133 9.56 6.11 -21.74
C SER A 133 9.89 6.62 -20.34
N ILE A 134 10.95 6.08 -19.72
CA ILE A 134 11.39 6.42 -18.37
C ILE A 134 12.91 6.48 -18.34
N HIS A 135 13.44 7.50 -17.69
CA HIS A 135 14.85 7.88 -17.75
C HIS A 135 15.77 7.13 -16.77
N SER A 136 15.20 6.40 -15.80
CA SER A 136 16.00 5.77 -14.74
C SER A 136 16.23 4.27 -15.01
N ARG A 137 17.41 3.96 -15.54
CA ARG A 137 18.09 2.67 -15.33
C ARG A 137 19.21 2.89 -14.33
N VAL A 138 18.88 2.92 -13.04
CA VAL A 138 19.88 2.88 -11.95
C VAL A 138 19.67 1.63 -11.12
#